data_AF-A0A9E2E8K9-F1
#
_entry.id   AF-A0A9E2E8K9-F1
#
_cell.length_a   1.000
_cell.length_b   1.000
_cell.length_c   1.000
_cell.angle_alpha   90.00
_cell.angle_beta   90.00
_cell.angle_gamma   90.00
#
_symmetry.space_group_name_H-M   'P 1'
#
loop_
_entity.id
_entity.type
_entity.pdbx_description
1 polymer ?
#
loop_
_entity_poly.entity_id
_entity_poly.type
_entity_poly.pdbx_seq_one_letter_code
_entity_poly.pdbx_strand_id
1 'polypeptide(L)'
;KSGRNWLEANDFPKEVDFAPNRECNQNDPYPDLRFTNLDDGDKITEIDFDIFGVVTVSDNFGEWTLEYGKGSEPSSWKFLVENSDAQYDKAEKLAEWDVEGFDGIYTLRLTLRGDKGDSIAERVVHVKMDLPVPTPTPTLLPTSTATPLPTATATSTSLPPTETATPTNTSLPTETSTPSPVPSDTPIPTTVVP
;
A
#
# COMPACT_ATOMS: atom_id res chain seq x y z
N LYS A 1 -48.14 30.45 -6.86
CA LYS A 1 -47.99 29.30 -7.80
C LYS A 1 -46.93 29.54 -8.89
N SER A 2 -46.54 30.77 -9.20
CA SER A 2 -45.58 31.09 -10.28
C SER A 2 -44.16 30.54 -10.08
N GLY A 3 -43.64 30.52 -8.85
CA GLY A 3 -42.28 30.02 -8.58
C GLY A 3 -42.10 28.51 -8.80
N ARG A 4 -43.14 27.70 -8.54
CA ARG A 4 -43.07 26.24 -8.69
C ARG A 4 -43.05 25.83 -10.17
N ASN A 5 -43.89 26.47 -10.99
CA ASN A 5 -43.91 26.25 -12.45
C ASN A 5 -42.62 26.75 -13.13
N TRP A 6 -41.98 27.79 -12.57
CA TRP A 6 -40.69 28.28 -13.08
C TRP A 6 -39.56 27.28 -12.83
N LEU A 7 -39.52 26.64 -11.64
CA LEU A 7 -38.53 25.59 -11.34
C LEU A 7 -38.68 24.36 -12.25
N GLU A 8 -39.92 23.92 -12.48
CA GLU A 8 -40.23 22.79 -13.36
C GLU A 8 -39.88 23.06 -14.83
N ALA A 9 -40.03 24.30 -15.30
CA ALA A 9 -39.69 24.68 -16.67
C ALA A 9 -38.18 24.84 -16.93
N ASN A 10 -37.36 24.87 -15.87
CA ASN A 10 -35.91 25.07 -15.96
C ASN A 10 -35.12 23.86 -15.42
N ASP A 11 -35.74 22.67 -15.35
CA ASP A 11 -35.09 21.41 -14.95
C ASP A 11 -34.35 21.48 -13.60
N PHE A 12 -34.87 22.26 -12.64
CA PHE A 12 -34.26 22.29 -11.31
C PHE A 12 -34.46 20.95 -10.57
N PRO A 13 -33.49 20.53 -9.73
CA PRO A 13 -33.61 19.33 -8.90
C PRO A 13 -34.87 19.38 -8.04
N LYS A 14 -35.67 18.31 -8.09
CA LYS A 14 -36.95 18.23 -7.36
C LYS A 14 -36.77 18.00 -5.86
N GLU A 15 -35.63 17.43 -5.48
CA GLU A 15 -35.20 17.24 -4.10
C GLU A 15 -34.04 18.19 -3.86
N VAL A 16 -34.32 19.27 -3.13
CA VAL A 16 -33.31 20.25 -2.74
C VAL A 16 -33.05 20.00 -1.26
N ASP A 17 -31.85 19.53 -0.94
CA ASP A 17 -31.37 19.49 0.44
C ASP A 17 -31.07 20.92 0.88
N PHE A 18 -31.93 21.45 1.74
CA PHE A 18 -31.71 22.76 2.33
C PHE A 18 -30.69 22.64 3.45
N ALA A 19 -29.75 23.59 3.47
CA ALA A 19 -28.87 23.76 4.62
C ALA A 19 -29.71 23.88 5.90
N PRO A 20 -29.21 23.40 7.05
CA PRO A 20 -29.91 23.49 8.32
C PRO A 20 -30.36 24.93 8.61
N ASN A 21 -31.55 25.10 9.19
CA ASN A 21 -32.07 26.42 9.60
C ASN A 21 -31.29 27.05 10.78
N ARG A 22 -30.20 26.41 11.23
CA ARG A 22 -29.32 26.89 12.31
C ARG A 22 -27.97 27.27 11.71
N GLU A 23 -27.38 28.36 12.22
CA GLU A 23 -26.00 28.72 11.91
C GLU A 23 -25.02 27.78 12.64
N CYS A 24 -23.87 27.51 12.01
CA CYS A 24 -22.76 26.84 12.69
C CYS A 24 -22.22 27.73 13.82
N ASN A 25 -21.92 27.14 14.97
CA ASN A 25 -21.34 27.79 16.13
C ASN A 25 -20.08 27.04 16.61
N GLN A 26 -19.33 27.64 17.53
CA GLN A 26 -18.04 27.09 17.99
C GLN A 26 -18.14 25.72 18.67
N ASN A 27 -19.30 25.34 19.19
CA ASN A 27 -19.53 24.05 19.82
C ASN A 27 -20.01 22.98 18.82
N ASP A 28 -20.25 23.34 17.56
CA ASP A 28 -20.62 22.35 16.56
C ASP A 28 -19.43 21.42 16.28
N PRO A 29 -19.64 20.09 16.32
CA PRO A 29 -18.59 19.13 16.04
C PRO A 29 -18.04 19.33 14.63
N TYR A 30 -16.72 19.45 14.52
CA TYR A 30 -16.01 19.53 13.24
C TYR A 30 -15.14 18.28 13.05
N PRO A 31 -15.35 17.50 11.98
CA PRO A 31 -14.56 16.30 11.74
C PRO A 31 -13.13 16.63 11.28
N ASP A 32 -12.14 15.91 11.82
CA ASP A 32 -10.81 15.80 11.20
C ASP A 32 -10.82 14.57 10.29
N LEU A 33 -10.92 14.82 8.99
CA LEU A 33 -11.04 13.82 7.94
C LEU A 33 -10.02 14.10 6.84
N ARG A 34 -8.90 13.37 6.84
CA ARG A 34 -7.82 13.60 5.88
C ARG A 34 -6.95 12.38 5.66
N PHE A 35 -6.43 12.27 4.45
CA PHE A 35 -5.29 11.42 4.15
C PHE A 35 -4.01 12.05 4.70
N THR A 36 -3.09 11.24 5.21
CA THR A 36 -1.82 11.73 5.80
C THR A 36 -0.60 11.38 4.96
N ASN A 37 -0.74 10.49 3.98
CA ASN A 37 0.32 10.11 3.04
C ASN A 37 -0.11 10.24 1.57
N LEU A 38 -1.22 10.93 1.30
CA LEU A 38 -1.72 11.21 -0.04
C LEU A 38 -2.28 12.63 -0.10
N ASP A 39 -1.81 13.40 -1.06
CA ASP A 39 -2.35 14.69 -1.47
C ASP A 39 -2.93 14.62 -2.89
N ASP A 40 -3.67 15.67 -3.26
CA ASP A 40 -4.26 15.77 -4.59
C ASP A 40 -3.19 15.92 -5.67
N GLY A 41 -3.23 15.04 -6.67
CA GLY A 41 -2.27 14.97 -7.77
C GLY A 41 -1.06 14.06 -7.53
N ASP A 42 -0.99 13.42 -6.36
CA ASP A 42 0.13 12.53 -6.02
C ASP A 42 0.26 11.33 -6.95
N LYS A 43 1.48 10.79 -7.00
CA LYS A 43 1.79 9.60 -7.79
C LYS A 43 1.96 8.39 -6.89
N ILE A 44 1.29 7.30 -7.24
CA ILE A 44 1.49 5.99 -6.60
C ILE A 44 2.42 5.16 -7.49
N THR A 45 3.55 4.74 -6.91
CA THR A 45 4.63 4.00 -7.59
C THR A 45 4.80 2.57 -7.09
N GLU A 46 4.07 2.20 -6.05
CA GLU A 46 4.14 0.88 -5.39
C GLU A 46 2.84 0.12 -5.66
N ILE A 47 2.95 -1.20 -5.86
CA ILE A 47 1.80 -2.08 -6.15
C ILE A 47 0.96 -2.30 -4.89
N ASP A 48 1.62 -2.57 -3.77
CA ASP A 48 0.99 -2.69 -2.46
C ASP A 48 1.11 -1.35 -1.75
N PHE A 49 0.05 -0.53 -1.80
CA PHE A 49 0.07 0.82 -1.26
C PHE A 49 -0.75 0.92 0.03
N ASP A 50 -0.10 1.27 1.13
CA ASP A 50 -0.77 1.53 2.40
C ASP A 50 -1.34 2.95 2.46
N ILE A 51 -2.62 3.07 2.78
CA ILE A 51 -3.30 4.36 2.91
C ILE A 51 -3.39 4.72 4.39
N PHE A 52 -2.88 5.89 4.76
CA PHE A 52 -2.93 6.42 6.11
C PHE A 52 -3.83 7.66 6.17
N GLY A 53 -4.48 7.85 7.32
CA GLY A 53 -5.31 9.02 7.54
C GLY A 53 -5.71 9.26 8.98
N VAL A 54 -6.43 10.35 9.18
CA VAL A 54 -7.10 10.73 10.43
C VAL A 54 -8.61 10.72 10.15
N VAL A 55 -9.37 10.07 11.03
CA VAL A 55 -10.83 9.95 10.92
C VAL A 55 -11.42 10.09 12.32
N THR A 56 -11.79 11.30 12.70
CA THR A 56 -12.39 11.56 14.02
C THR A 56 -13.34 12.76 13.98
N VAL A 57 -14.29 12.79 14.91
CA VAL A 57 -15.12 13.96 15.21
C VAL A 57 -15.45 13.97 16.70
N SER A 58 -15.54 15.16 17.30
CA SER A 58 -15.73 15.31 18.75
C SER A 58 -17.09 14.83 19.28
N ASP A 59 -18.10 14.76 18.42
CA ASP A 59 -19.43 14.25 18.71
C ASP A 59 -20.09 13.76 17.41
N ASN A 60 -21.13 12.94 17.50
CA ASN A 60 -21.88 12.42 16.34
C ASN A 60 -21.02 11.58 15.37
N PHE A 61 -20.06 10.80 15.88
CA PHE A 61 -19.31 9.86 15.05
C PHE A 61 -20.12 8.57 14.86
N GLY A 62 -20.37 8.19 13.61
CA GLY A 62 -21.01 6.91 13.29
C GLY A 62 -20.01 5.95 12.67
N GLU A 63 -19.87 6.05 11.36
CA GLU A 63 -19.12 5.11 10.54
C GLU A 63 -18.43 5.84 9.39
N TRP A 64 -17.34 5.27 8.89
CA TRP A 64 -16.69 5.77 7.69
C TRP A 64 -16.46 4.68 6.66
N THR A 65 -16.34 5.13 5.42
CA THR A 65 -16.05 4.31 4.25
C THR A 65 -14.88 4.91 3.48
N LEU A 66 -14.10 4.05 2.84
CA LEU A 66 -13.05 4.44 1.92
C LEU A 66 -13.31 3.75 0.59
N GLU A 67 -13.51 4.54 -0.45
CA GLU A 67 -13.80 4.08 -1.80
C GLU A 67 -12.76 4.60 -2.79
N TYR A 68 -12.62 3.90 -3.92
CA TYR A 68 -11.89 4.39 -5.08
C TYR A 68 -12.69 4.18 -6.37
N GLY A 69 -12.42 5.01 -7.37
CA GLY A 69 -12.99 4.92 -8.70
C GLY A 69 -12.00 5.35 -9.78
N LYS A 70 -12.14 4.82 -10.99
CA LYS A 70 -11.28 5.16 -12.12
C LYS A 70 -11.68 6.50 -12.73
N GLY A 71 -10.70 7.35 -13.03
CA GLY A 71 -10.88 8.71 -13.56
C GLY A 71 -10.95 9.77 -12.46
N SER A 72 -11.02 11.04 -12.87
CA SER A 72 -11.21 12.19 -11.96
C SER A 72 -12.65 12.36 -11.48
N GLU A 73 -13.61 11.84 -12.23
CA GLU A 73 -15.04 11.87 -11.90
C GLU A 73 -15.62 10.46 -12.10
N PRO A 74 -15.40 9.54 -11.14
CA PRO A 74 -15.81 8.15 -11.33
C PRO A 74 -17.33 7.98 -11.34
N SER A 75 -17.83 7.27 -12.34
CA SER A 75 -19.24 6.84 -12.39
C SER A 75 -19.52 5.55 -11.62
N SER A 76 -18.47 4.85 -11.19
CA SER A 76 -18.53 3.59 -10.43
C SER A 76 -17.45 3.59 -9.36
N TRP A 77 -17.84 3.18 -8.16
CA TRP A 77 -16.99 3.15 -6.97
C TRP A 77 -16.80 1.71 -6.48
N LYS A 78 -15.65 1.46 -5.87
CA LYS A 78 -15.30 0.20 -5.20
C LYS A 78 -14.83 0.52 -3.79
N PHE A 79 -15.23 -0.30 -2.82
CA PHE A 79 -14.80 -0.16 -1.44
C PHE A 79 -13.39 -0.73 -1.22
N LEU A 80 -12.54 0.04 -0.54
CA LEU A 80 -11.38 -0.46 0.21
C LEU A 80 -11.77 -0.74 1.65
N VAL A 81 -12.62 0.11 2.22
CA VAL A 81 -13.27 -0.09 3.51
C VAL A 81 -14.76 0.17 3.32
N GLU A 82 -15.57 -0.87 3.44
CA GLU A 82 -17.03 -0.80 3.25
C GLU A 82 -17.73 -0.14 4.43
N ASN A 83 -17.25 -0.40 5.64
CA ASN A 83 -17.79 0.16 6.88
C ASN A 83 -16.78 0.00 8.01
N SER A 84 -16.52 1.07 8.75
CA SER A 84 -15.72 1.03 9.97
C SER A 84 -16.23 2.06 10.98
N ASP A 85 -16.34 1.65 12.24
CA ASP A 85 -16.73 2.47 13.39
C ASP A 85 -15.50 2.90 14.23
N ALA A 86 -14.29 2.55 13.80
CA ALA A 86 -13.06 2.92 14.48
C ALA A 86 -12.72 4.40 14.27
N GLN A 87 -12.44 5.10 15.37
CA GLN A 87 -11.92 6.47 15.36
C GLN A 87 -10.41 6.50 15.42
N TYR A 88 -9.82 7.37 14.60
CA TYR A 88 -8.39 7.65 14.59
C TYR A 88 -8.17 9.15 14.76
N ASP A 89 -7.70 9.55 15.95
CA ASP A 89 -7.34 10.94 16.29
C ASP A 89 -5.92 11.30 15.82
N LYS A 90 -5.19 10.33 15.29
CA LYS A 90 -3.84 10.43 14.75
C LYS A 90 -3.76 9.63 13.45
N ALA A 91 -2.64 9.79 12.75
CA ALA A 91 -2.39 9.05 11.52
C ALA A 91 -2.32 7.55 11.80
N GLU A 92 -3.25 6.80 11.21
CA GLU A 92 -3.34 5.34 11.29
C GLU A 92 -3.56 4.73 9.90
N LYS A 93 -3.21 3.45 9.73
CA LYS A 93 -3.45 2.72 8.47
C LYS A 93 -4.95 2.49 8.32
N LEU A 94 -5.55 3.09 7.29
CA LEU A 94 -6.96 2.94 6.96
C LEU A 94 -7.22 1.70 6.10
N ALA A 95 -6.35 1.45 5.12
CA ALA A 95 -6.46 0.34 4.20
C ALA A 95 -5.13 -0.01 3.54
N GLU A 96 -5.06 -1.22 3.01
CA GLU A 96 -4.03 -1.65 2.05
C GLU A 96 -4.67 -1.73 0.68
N TRP A 97 -4.01 -1.19 -0.33
CA TRP A 97 -4.54 -1.10 -1.68
C TRP A 97 -3.59 -1.76 -2.68
N ASP A 98 -3.97 -2.95 -3.13
CA ASP A 98 -3.37 -3.61 -4.29
C ASP A 98 -3.83 -2.90 -5.58
N VAL A 99 -2.88 -2.23 -6.22
CA VAL A 99 -3.07 -1.51 -7.48
C VAL A 99 -2.44 -2.23 -8.66
N GLU A 100 -2.17 -3.54 -8.57
CA GLU A 100 -1.59 -4.30 -9.67
C GLU A 100 -2.43 -4.15 -10.95
N GLY A 101 -1.77 -3.73 -12.04
CA GLY A 101 -2.40 -3.53 -13.34
C GLY A 101 -3.26 -2.26 -13.45
N PHE A 102 -3.25 -1.36 -12.47
CA PHE A 102 -3.96 -0.09 -12.53
C PHE A 102 -3.20 0.90 -13.42
N ASP A 103 -3.95 1.74 -14.14
CA ASP A 103 -3.40 2.74 -15.05
C ASP A 103 -4.20 4.06 -15.07
N GLY A 104 -3.49 5.17 -15.22
CA GLY A 104 -4.10 6.49 -15.32
C GLY A 104 -4.42 7.13 -13.96
N ILE A 105 -5.53 7.88 -13.91
CA ILE A 105 -5.95 8.63 -12.71
C ILE A 105 -7.02 7.81 -11.98
N TYR A 106 -6.91 7.79 -10.65
CA TYR A 106 -7.94 7.26 -9.76
C TYR A 106 -8.31 8.31 -8.73
N THR A 107 -9.57 8.27 -8.30
CA THR A 107 -10.08 9.14 -7.23
C THR A 107 -10.33 8.29 -6.01
N LEU A 108 -9.83 8.72 -4.85
CA LEU A 108 -10.19 8.15 -3.56
C LEU A 108 -11.18 9.08 -2.86
N ARG A 109 -12.20 8.50 -2.24
CA ARG A 109 -13.20 9.19 -1.44
C ARG A 109 -13.27 8.55 -0.07
N LEU A 110 -12.91 9.32 0.95
CA LEU A 110 -13.08 8.99 2.35
C LEU A 110 -14.33 9.71 2.85
N THR A 111 -15.33 8.95 3.32
CA THR A 111 -16.62 9.48 3.75
C THR A 111 -16.83 9.14 5.22
N LEU A 112 -17.14 10.14 6.04
CA LEU A 112 -17.57 9.96 7.43
C LEU A 112 -19.05 10.29 7.54
N ARG A 113 -19.83 9.36 8.11
CA ARG A 113 -21.25 9.51 8.40
C ARG A 113 -21.48 9.53 9.90
N GLY A 114 -22.28 10.48 10.36
CA GLY A 114 -22.66 10.54 11.76
C GLY A 114 -23.66 9.45 12.16
N ASP A 115 -23.63 9.05 13.42
CA ASP A 115 -24.49 8.01 14.01
C ASP A 115 -25.99 8.34 13.93
N LYS A 116 -26.34 9.63 13.95
CA LYS A 116 -27.72 10.10 13.75
C LYS A 116 -28.17 10.12 12.28
N GLY A 117 -27.27 9.85 11.34
CA GLY A 117 -27.55 9.75 9.90
C GLY A 117 -27.83 11.08 9.18
N ASP A 118 -27.71 12.21 9.88
CA ASP A 118 -28.00 13.56 9.39
C ASP A 118 -26.75 14.36 8.99
N SER A 119 -25.57 13.77 9.19
CA SER A 119 -24.28 14.43 9.02
C SER A 119 -23.36 13.59 8.15
N ILE A 120 -22.80 14.18 7.11
CA ILE A 120 -21.84 13.54 6.20
C ILE A 120 -20.69 14.52 5.97
N ALA A 121 -19.46 14.02 6.04
CA ALA A 121 -18.26 14.72 5.63
C ALA A 121 -17.48 13.86 4.63
N GLU A 122 -16.94 14.49 3.59
CA GLU A 122 -16.19 13.80 2.53
C GLU A 122 -14.82 14.44 2.33
N ARG A 123 -13.80 13.61 2.14
CA ARG A 123 -12.48 14.01 1.65
C ARG A 123 -12.16 13.24 0.38
N VAL A 124 -11.89 13.99 -0.70
CA VAL A 124 -11.59 13.44 -2.03
C VAL A 124 -10.17 13.81 -2.44
N VAL A 125 -9.41 12.85 -2.97
CA VAL A 125 -8.09 13.08 -3.58
C VAL A 125 -7.98 12.34 -4.91
N HIS A 126 -7.29 12.95 -5.87
CA HIS A 126 -6.96 12.35 -7.15
C HIS A 126 -5.51 11.90 -7.15
N VAL A 127 -5.24 10.66 -7.55
CA VAL A 127 -3.89 10.10 -7.63
C VAL A 127 -3.63 9.56 -9.03
N LYS A 128 -2.36 9.58 -9.44
CA LYS A 128 -1.90 9.04 -10.72
C LYS A 128 -1.09 7.77 -10.49
N MET A 129 -1.43 6.72 -11.22
CA MET A 129 -0.67 5.48 -11.23
C MET A 129 0.59 5.66 -12.09
N ASP A 130 1.76 5.49 -11.47
CA ASP A 130 3.09 5.54 -12.09
C ASP A 130 3.85 4.27 -11.70
N LEU A 131 3.19 3.12 -11.91
CA LEU A 131 3.64 1.80 -11.49
C LEU A 131 4.75 1.26 -12.41
N PRO A 132 5.69 0.47 -11.86
CA PRO A 132 6.72 -0.18 -12.66
C PRO A 132 6.10 -1.15 -13.67
N VAL A 133 6.52 -1.05 -14.93
CA VAL A 133 6.13 -2.02 -15.96
C VAL A 133 6.87 -3.34 -15.69
N PRO A 134 6.21 -4.52 -15.74
CA PRO A 134 6.90 -5.80 -15.58
C PRO A 134 8.02 -5.92 -16.62
N THR A 135 9.25 -6.13 -16.14
CA THR A 135 10.39 -6.34 -17.03
C THR A 135 10.24 -7.72 -17.68
N PRO A 136 10.24 -7.84 -19.02
CA PRO A 136 10.16 -9.15 -19.65
C PRO A 136 11.38 -9.98 -19.23
N THR A 137 11.13 -11.15 -18.61
CA THR A 137 12.20 -12.10 -18.29
C THR A 137 12.81 -12.61 -19.61
N PRO A 138 14.13 -12.53 -19.82
CA PRO A 138 14.73 -13.05 -21.05
C PRO A 138 14.42 -14.54 -21.16
N THR A 139 13.70 -14.91 -22.22
CA THR A 139 13.45 -16.32 -22.53
C THR A 139 14.76 -16.91 -23.04
N LEU A 140 15.34 -17.89 -22.36
CA LEU A 140 16.52 -18.60 -22.85
C LEU A 140 16.16 -19.28 -24.17
N LEU A 141 16.78 -18.83 -25.26
CA LEU A 141 16.69 -19.50 -26.55
C LEU A 141 17.31 -20.90 -26.43
N PRO A 142 16.73 -21.97 -27.00
CA PRO A 142 17.36 -23.29 -26.95
C PRO A 142 18.73 -23.24 -27.63
N THR A 143 19.78 -23.53 -26.86
CA THR A 143 21.14 -23.69 -27.39
C THR A 143 21.18 -24.96 -28.25
N SER A 144 21.57 -24.84 -29.51
CA SER A 144 21.80 -26.01 -30.36
C SER A 144 22.95 -26.84 -29.77
N THR A 145 22.65 -27.99 -29.19
CA THR A 145 23.65 -28.95 -28.72
C THR A 145 24.43 -29.48 -29.92
N ALA A 146 25.73 -29.20 -29.99
CA ALA A 146 26.60 -29.78 -31.00
C ALA A 146 26.57 -31.32 -30.86
N THR A 147 26.15 -32.00 -31.92
CA THR A 147 26.23 -33.46 -32.00
C THR A 147 27.71 -33.86 -31.95
N PRO A 148 28.14 -34.79 -31.07
CA PRO A 148 29.54 -35.21 -31.03
C PRO A 148 29.93 -35.80 -32.38
N LEU A 149 31.00 -35.27 -32.98
CA LEU A 149 31.65 -35.84 -34.15
C LEU A 149 32.18 -37.23 -33.76
N PRO A 150 32.06 -38.28 -34.62
CA PRO A 150 32.61 -39.59 -34.29
C PRO A 150 34.12 -39.48 -34.02
N THR A 151 34.52 -39.83 -32.81
CA THR A 151 35.92 -39.89 -32.37
C THR A 151 36.67 -40.93 -33.19
N ALA A 152 37.73 -40.50 -33.88
CA ALA A 152 38.65 -41.42 -34.54
C ALA A 152 39.27 -42.35 -33.47
N THR A 153 39.09 -43.66 -33.65
CA THR A 153 39.65 -44.69 -32.77
C THR A 153 41.18 -44.61 -32.80
N ALA A 154 41.79 -44.26 -31.67
CA ALA A 154 43.24 -44.28 -31.53
C ALA A 154 43.75 -45.74 -31.60
N THR A 155 44.64 -46.02 -32.54
CA THR A 155 45.38 -47.30 -32.58
C THR A 155 46.35 -47.34 -31.40
N SER A 156 46.14 -48.28 -30.48
CA SER A 156 47.01 -48.48 -29.31
C SER A 156 48.41 -48.89 -29.76
N THR A 157 49.38 -47.98 -29.67
CA THR A 157 50.79 -48.34 -29.65
C THR A 157 51.21 -48.38 -28.18
N SER A 158 51.39 -49.60 -27.66
CA SER A 158 51.86 -49.86 -26.30
C SER A 158 53.26 -49.29 -26.10
N LEU A 159 53.40 -48.34 -25.18
CA LEU A 159 54.69 -47.97 -24.58
C LEU A 159 54.60 -48.23 -23.06
N PRO A 160 55.67 -48.74 -22.43
CA PRO A 160 55.67 -49.13 -21.03
C PRO A 160 55.57 -47.91 -20.07
N PRO A 161 54.94 -48.05 -18.89
CA PRO A 161 54.82 -46.96 -17.92
C PRO A 161 56.17 -46.66 -17.26
N THR A 162 56.50 -45.38 -17.14
CA THR A 162 57.57 -44.86 -16.27
C THR A 162 56.91 -44.27 -15.02
N GLU A 163 57.40 -44.68 -13.85
CA GLU A 163 56.88 -44.33 -12.53
C GLU A 163 57.23 -42.90 -12.07
N THR A 164 56.38 -42.36 -11.16
CA THR A 164 56.74 -41.52 -9.99
C THR A 164 57.08 -40.03 -10.26
N ALA A 165 56.60 -39.01 -9.52
CA ALA A 165 56.37 -38.90 -8.07
C ALA A 165 55.19 -37.98 -7.64
N THR A 166 54.54 -38.39 -6.55
CA THR A 166 53.85 -37.61 -5.48
C THR A 166 54.93 -36.93 -4.60
N PRO A 167 54.77 -35.80 -3.85
CA PRO A 167 53.61 -35.25 -3.11
C PRO A 167 53.45 -33.70 -3.27
N THR A 168 52.50 -32.97 -2.66
CA THR A 168 52.39 -32.70 -1.21
C THR A 168 51.16 -31.82 -0.95
N ASN A 169 50.32 -32.24 -0.01
CA ASN A 169 49.27 -31.43 0.59
C ASN A 169 49.89 -30.35 1.48
N THR A 170 49.58 -29.08 1.23
CA THR A 170 49.86 -27.99 2.18
C THR A 170 48.57 -27.55 2.85
N SER A 171 48.61 -27.60 4.18
CA SER A 171 47.50 -27.41 5.11
C SER A 171 47.10 -25.93 5.33
N LEU A 172 45.78 -25.72 5.31
CA LEU A 172 44.92 -25.06 6.32
C LEU A 172 45.08 -23.55 6.65
N PRO A 173 44.03 -22.72 6.47
CA PRO A 173 43.92 -21.41 7.10
C PRO A 173 43.38 -21.49 8.54
N THR A 174 43.95 -20.67 9.42
CA THR A 174 43.55 -20.45 10.82
C THR A 174 42.33 -19.52 10.90
N GLU A 175 41.22 -20.01 11.46
CA GLU A 175 40.09 -19.17 11.90
C GLU A 175 40.38 -18.61 13.31
N THR A 176 40.30 -17.29 13.47
CA THR A 176 40.35 -16.63 14.78
C THR A 176 38.96 -16.10 15.11
N SER A 177 38.24 -16.78 16.01
CA SER A 177 37.01 -16.29 16.60
C SER A 177 37.30 -15.51 17.88
N THR A 178 36.98 -14.22 17.92
CA THR A 178 37.00 -13.41 19.15
C THR A 178 35.60 -13.39 19.78
N PRO A 179 35.42 -13.88 21.02
CA PRO A 179 34.21 -13.64 21.78
C PRO A 179 34.28 -12.29 22.52
N SER A 180 33.16 -11.56 22.55
CA SER A 180 32.99 -10.38 23.40
C SER A 180 31.74 -10.55 24.26
N PRO A 181 31.86 -10.67 25.59
CA PRO A 181 30.72 -10.57 26.50
C PRO A 181 30.84 -9.37 27.43
N VAL A 182 29.76 -8.61 27.64
CA VAL A 182 29.41 -8.03 28.96
C VAL A 182 27.89 -7.82 29.05
N PRO A 183 27.17 -8.47 29.98
CA PRO A 183 25.87 -8.01 30.46
C PRO A 183 26.05 -6.95 31.57
N SER A 184 25.28 -5.86 31.52
CA SER A 184 25.24 -4.85 32.58
C SER A 184 23.97 -5.02 33.41
N ASP A 185 24.14 -5.45 34.67
CA ASP A 185 23.12 -5.43 35.71
C ASP A 185 22.65 -3.99 35.97
N THR A 186 21.34 -3.80 36.15
CA THR A 186 20.76 -2.59 36.75
C THR A 186 19.67 -3.02 37.73
N PRO A 187 19.85 -2.80 39.05
CA PRO A 187 18.80 -3.00 40.03
C PRO A 187 18.25 -1.66 40.53
N ILE A 188 16.93 -1.45 40.52
CA ILE A 188 16.24 -0.46 41.39
C ILE A 188 14.75 -0.89 41.63
N PRO A 189 14.01 -0.33 42.61
CA PRO A 189 13.80 -0.94 43.93
C PRO A 189 12.30 -1.18 44.28
N THR A 190 12.10 -1.96 45.34
CA THR A 190 10.81 -2.25 45.99
C THR A 190 10.16 -1.00 46.59
N THR A 191 8.86 -0.80 46.35
CA THR A 191 8.02 0.09 47.17
C THR A 191 6.79 -0.69 47.65
N VAL A 192 6.69 -0.88 48.96
CA VAL A 192 5.51 -1.37 49.69
C VAL A 192 5.06 -0.24 50.61
N VAL A 193 3.80 0.17 50.53
CA VAL A 193 3.11 0.97 51.56
C VAL A 193 1.60 0.73 51.44
N PRO A 194 0.82 1.01 52.49
CA PRO A 194 0.47 0.16 53.63
C PRO A 194 -0.86 -0.60 53.44
#